data_AF-A0A7Y8KMI8-F1
#
_entry.id   AF-A0A7Y8KMI8-F1
#
_cell.length_a   1.000
_cell.length_b   1.000
_cell.length_c   1.000
_cell.angle_alpha   90.00
_cell.angle_beta   90.00
_cell.angle_gamma   90.00
#
_symmetry.space_group_name_H-M   'P 1'
#
loop_
_entity.id
_entity.type
_entity.pdbx_description
1 polymer ?
#
loop_
_entity_poly.entity_id
_entity_poly.type
_entity_poly.pdbx_seq_one_letter_code
_entity_poly.pdbx_strand_id
1 'polypeptide(L)'
;MKRTYIAALLACAALPALAQEKLRIIDLGEPEPAAIQATNAPAQPAAAPTSEQARAFIERLNATVDRGMEQLRNPQIDPVQRRRQAQALAALQDEAQRFGVLFTPFHKCNEAAIDAASSWQGLIGNNAKQFDSAYDSYLKSEAECREAADES
;
A
#
# COMPACT_ATOMS: atom_id res chain seq x y z
N MET A 1 9.47 35.86 -42.00
CA MET A 1 8.33 36.81 -41.94
C MET A 1 7.22 36.20 -41.08
N LYS A 2 6.54 37.08 -40.31
CA LYS A 2 5.47 36.83 -39.33
C LYS A 2 4.25 36.10 -39.90
N ARG A 3 3.54 35.35 -39.05
CA ARG A 3 2.16 35.66 -38.63
C ARG A 3 1.69 34.73 -37.49
N THR A 4 1.54 35.31 -36.32
CA THR A 4 0.73 34.85 -35.20
C THR A 4 -0.76 34.98 -35.54
N TYR A 5 -1.57 33.98 -35.18
CA TYR A 5 -2.98 34.15 -34.85
C TYR A 5 -3.34 33.25 -33.66
N ILE A 6 -3.95 33.89 -32.66
CA ILE A 6 -4.44 33.36 -31.39
C ILE A 6 -5.97 33.27 -31.48
N ALA A 7 -6.53 32.24 -30.82
CA ALA A 7 -7.92 32.10 -30.31
C ALA A 7 -9.05 31.98 -31.37
N ALA A 8 -10.14 31.23 -31.18
CA ALA A 8 -10.74 30.56 -30.02
C ALA A 8 -11.69 29.46 -30.53
N LEU A 9 -11.96 28.41 -29.73
CA LEU A 9 -13.31 28.08 -29.24
C LEU A 9 -13.29 26.85 -28.31
N LEU A 10 -13.69 27.10 -27.06
CA LEU A 10 -14.10 26.11 -26.07
C LEU A 10 -15.41 25.43 -26.51
N ALA A 11 -15.58 24.13 -26.17
CA ALA A 11 -16.63 23.67 -25.25
C ALA A 11 -16.88 22.14 -25.33
N CYS A 12 -17.06 21.57 -24.13
CA CYS A 12 -17.92 20.43 -23.80
C CYS A 12 -17.52 19.00 -24.22
N ALA A 13 -16.92 18.27 -23.27
CA ALA A 13 -17.53 17.06 -22.72
C ALA A 13 -16.90 16.72 -21.36
N ALA A 14 -17.43 17.32 -20.29
CA ALA A 14 -17.20 16.86 -18.94
C ALA A 14 -18.05 15.61 -18.70
N LEU A 15 -17.40 14.50 -18.34
CA LEU A 15 -18.05 13.32 -17.76
C LEU A 15 -18.63 13.72 -16.38
N PRO A 16 -19.86 13.30 -16.02
CA PRO A 16 -20.37 13.57 -14.69
C PRO A 16 -19.71 12.62 -13.68
N ALA A 17 -18.62 13.08 -13.06
CA ALA A 17 -18.16 12.50 -11.81
C ALA A 17 -19.15 12.89 -10.72
N LEU A 18 -19.76 11.89 -10.09
CA LEU A 18 -20.67 12.00 -8.96
C LEU A 18 -19.96 12.61 -7.74
N ALA A 19 -19.82 13.92 -7.72
CA ALA A 19 -19.64 14.69 -6.50
C ALA A 19 -21.02 14.79 -5.84
N GLN A 20 -21.32 13.89 -4.90
CA GLN A 20 -22.43 14.10 -3.97
C GLN A 20 -22.06 15.23 -3.00
N GLU A 21 -22.18 16.46 -3.47
CA GLU A 21 -22.26 17.64 -2.63
C GLU A 21 -23.66 17.65 -2.00
N LYS A 22 -23.75 17.07 -0.80
CA LYS A 22 -25.00 17.09 -0.03
C LYS A 22 -25.19 18.50 0.52
N LEU A 23 -25.80 19.37 -0.30
CA LEU A 23 -26.38 20.65 0.10
C LEU A 23 -27.27 20.41 1.33
N ARG A 24 -26.78 20.79 2.51
CA ARG A 24 -27.61 20.86 3.72
C ARG A 24 -28.39 22.17 3.64
N ILE A 25 -29.67 22.04 3.34
CA ILE A 25 -30.67 23.10 3.53
C ILE A 25 -30.59 23.49 5.01
N ILE A 26 -30.21 24.74 5.29
CA ILE A 26 -30.38 25.34 6.62
C ILE A 26 -31.87 25.67 6.71
N ASP A 27 -32.63 24.76 7.30
CA ASP A 27 -34.02 24.97 7.66
C ASP A 27 -34.04 25.77 8.98
N LEU A 28 -34.47 27.04 8.89
CA LEU A 28 -34.70 27.90 10.06
C LEU A 28 -36.14 27.66 10.53
N GLY A 29 -36.32 26.67 11.40
CA GLY A 29 -37.60 26.43 12.07
C GLY A 29 -37.44 25.56 13.32
N GLU A 30 -37.70 26.14 14.49
CA GLU A 30 -37.97 25.42 15.76
C GLU A 30 -39.20 24.50 15.62
N PRO A 31 -39.39 23.44 16.44
CA PRO A 31 -38.73 23.11 17.72
C PRO A 31 -38.17 21.66 17.85
N GLU A 32 -37.39 21.45 18.91
CA GLU A 32 -36.90 20.17 19.47
C GLU A 32 -38.00 19.12 19.82
N PRO A 33 -37.68 17.87 20.24
CA PRO A 33 -36.40 17.15 20.18
C PRO A 33 -36.55 15.70 19.67
N ALA A 34 -35.60 15.24 18.85
CA ALA A 34 -35.28 13.81 18.77
C ALA A 34 -33.76 13.69 18.79
N ALA A 35 -33.24 13.36 19.97
CA ALA A 35 -31.83 13.14 20.22
C ALA A 35 -31.32 11.95 19.40
N ILE A 36 -30.91 12.21 18.16
CA ILE A 36 -29.97 11.34 17.46
C ILE A 36 -28.59 11.82 17.93
N GLN A 37 -28.11 11.20 19.00
CA GLN A 37 -26.71 11.31 19.41
C GLN A 37 -25.86 10.71 18.29
N ALA A 38 -25.48 11.56 17.33
CA ALA A 38 -24.34 11.30 16.48
C ALA A 38 -23.13 11.23 17.41
N THR A 39 -22.69 10.01 17.71
CA THR A 39 -21.42 9.73 18.36
C THR A 39 -20.31 10.24 17.44
N ASN A 40 -20.00 11.54 17.54
CA ASN A 40 -18.74 12.12 17.11
C ASN A 40 -17.65 11.66 18.10
N ALA A 41 -17.37 10.37 18.11
CA ALA A 41 -16.13 9.89 18.70
C ALA A 41 -15.02 10.26 17.69
N PRO A 42 -13.99 11.03 18.10
CA PRO A 42 -12.81 11.16 17.26
C PRO A 42 -12.30 9.76 16.92
N ALA A 43 -11.99 9.49 15.66
CA ALA A 43 -11.34 8.26 15.25
C ALA A 43 -10.09 8.10 16.13
N GLN A 44 -10.09 7.10 17.01
CA GLN A 44 -8.94 6.83 17.85
C GLN A 44 -7.74 6.60 16.92
N PRO A 45 -6.60 7.28 17.13
CA PRO A 45 -5.41 6.98 16.36
C PRO A 45 -5.14 5.49 16.52
N ALA A 46 -5.00 4.78 15.39
CA ALA A 46 -4.65 3.38 15.40
C ALA A 46 -3.44 3.21 16.31
N ALA A 47 -3.53 2.27 17.26
CA ALA A 47 -2.44 2.00 18.18
C ALA A 47 -1.17 1.72 17.38
N ALA A 48 -0.04 2.24 17.85
CA ALA A 48 1.25 1.99 17.22
C ALA A 48 1.49 0.47 17.13
N PRO A 49 2.06 -0.03 16.02
CA PRO A 49 2.35 -1.44 15.88
C PRO A 49 3.31 -1.90 16.99
N THR A 50 3.10 -3.13 17.46
CA THR A 50 3.91 -3.77 18.52
C THR A 50 5.04 -4.63 17.91
N SER A 51 6.03 -4.98 18.73
CA SER A 51 7.12 -5.88 18.32
C SER A 51 6.63 -7.27 17.92
N GLU A 52 5.65 -7.82 18.66
CA GLU A 52 5.00 -9.09 18.30
C GLU A 52 4.31 -9.00 16.93
N GLN A 53 3.62 -7.90 16.64
CA GLN A 53 2.99 -7.68 15.34
C GLN A 53 4.02 -7.54 14.21
N ALA A 54 5.16 -6.89 14.47
CA ALA A 54 6.26 -6.77 13.52
C ALA A 54 6.91 -8.14 13.25
N ARG A 55 7.20 -8.92 14.30
CA ARG A 55 7.77 -10.28 14.18
C ARG A 55 6.84 -11.21 13.41
N ALA A 56 5.56 -11.27 13.78
CA ALA A 56 4.59 -12.10 13.08
C ALA A 56 4.42 -11.67 11.61
N PHE A 57 4.53 -10.37 11.33
CA PHE A 57 4.49 -9.85 9.97
C PHE A 57 5.71 -10.30 9.16
N ILE A 58 6.93 -10.09 9.68
CA ILE A 58 8.15 -10.39 8.93
C ILE A 58 8.30 -11.90 8.67
N GLU A 59 7.85 -12.75 9.60
CA GLU A 59 7.76 -14.20 9.39
C GLU A 59 6.85 -14.57 8.21
N ARG A 60 5.67 -13.95 8.11
CA ARG A 60 4.75 -14.17 6.98
C ARG A 60 5.30 -13.65 5.67
N LEU A 61 5.99 -12.49 5.70
CA LEU A 61 6.63 -11.93 4.53
C LEU A 61 7.71 -12.89 4.00
N ASN A 62 8.61 -13.34 4.87
CA ASN A 62 9.67 -14.27 4.49
C ASN A 62 9.13 -15.59 3.95
N ALA A 63 8.16 -16.19 4.65
CA ALA A 63 7.53 -17.41 4.17
C ALA A 63 6.86 -17.24 2.79
N THR A 64 6.38 -16.03 2.49
CA THR A 64 5.81 -15.71 1.18
C THR A 64 6.91 -15.55 0.13
N VAL A 65 7.97 -14.82 0.44
CA VAL A 65 9.14 -14.66 -0.45
C VAL A 65 9.77 -16.01 -0.76
N ASP A 66 10.06 -16.82 0.25
CA ASP A 66 10.66 -18.15 0.12
C ASP A 66 9.83 -19.05 -0.80
N ARG A 67 8.51 -19.07 -0.61
CA ARG A 67 7.59 -19.80 -1.50
C ARG A 67 7.70 -19.31 -2.94
N GLY A 68 7.79 -18.00 -3.16
CA GLY A 68 8.01 -17.43 -4.48
C GLY A 68 9.33 -17.91 -5.09
N MET A 69 10.42 -17.86 -4.33
CA MET A 69 11.74 -18.31 -4.75
C MET A 69 11.79 -19.81 -5.06
N GLU A 70 11.12 -20.64 -4.26
CA GLU A 70 10.97 -22.07 -4.52
C GLU A 70 10.22 -22.33 -5.83
N GLN A 71 9.15 -21.58 -6.10
CA GLN A 71 8.42 -21.70 -7.36
C GLN A 71 9.30 -21.36 -8.57
N LEU A 72 10.23 -20.40 -8.45
CA LEU A 72 11.16 -20.06 -9.54
C LEU A 72 12.15 -21.18 -9.86
N ARG A 73 12.47 -22.04 -8.89
CA ARG A 73 13.31 -23.22 -9.12
C ARG A 73 12.59 -24.28 -9.97
N ASN A 74 11.26 -24.20 -10.08
CA ASN A 74 10.48 -25.07 -10.95
C ASN A 74 10.46 -24.51 -12.39
N PRO A 75 11.05 -25.20 -13.38
CA PRO A 75 11.03 -24.76 -14.77
C PRO A 75 9.62 -24.72 -15.39
N GLN A 76 8.60 -25.26 -14.71
CA GLN A 76 7.21 -25.30 -15.14
C GLN A 76 6.28 -24.36 -14.33
N ILE A 77 6.80 -23.27 -13.75
CA ILE A 77 5.96 -22.33 -13.00
C ILE A 77 4.81 -21.75 -13.86
N ASP A 78 3.58 -22.09 -13.46
CA ASP A 78 2.36 -21.64 -14.14
C ASP A 78 2.18 -20.11 -13.98
N PRO A 79 1.84 -19.37 -15.06
CA PRO A 79 1.36 -17.99 -14.96
C PRO A 79 0.37 -17.70 -13.82
N VAL A 80 -0.53 -18.64 -13.51
CA VAL A 80 -1.47 -18.49 -12.38
C VAL A 80 -0.74 -18.44 -11.04
N GLN A 81 0.25 -19.29 -10.83
CA GLN A 81 1.07 -19.29 -9.60
C GLN A 81 1.85 -17.98 -9.48
N ARG A 82 2.44 -17.50 -10.57
CA ARG A 82 3.14 -16.20 -10.60
C ARG A 82 2.25 -15.03 -10.21
N ARG A 83 1.02 -15.00 -10.73
CA ARG A 83 0.02 -13.97 -10.38
C ARG A 83 -0.41 -14.08 -8.91
N ARG A 84 -0.64 -15.30 -8.40
CA ARG A 84 -1.00 -15.50 -6.99
C ARG A 84 0.10 -15.05 -6.04
N GLN A 85 1.35 -15.32 -6.37
CA GLN A 85 2.51 -14.84 -5.62
C GLN A 85 2.55 -13.31 -5.59
N ALA A 86 2.30 -12.65 -6.72
CA ALA A 86 2.25 -11.19 -6.80
C ALA A 86 1.12 -10.60 -5.93
N GLN A 87 -0.05 -11.24 -5.93
CA GLN A 87 -1.19 -10.82 -5.11
C GLN A 87 -0.91 -11.01 -3.61
N ALA A 88 -0.24 -12.10 -3.23
CA ALA A 88 0.14 -12.34 -1.84
C ALA A 88 1.12 -11.27 -1.33
N LEU A 89 2.13 -10.93 -2.13
CA LEU A 89 3.08 -9.87 -1.80
C LEU A 89 2.42 -8.49 -1.78
N ALA A 90 1.50 -8.20 -2.70
CA ALA A 90 0.74 -6.95 -2.68
C ALA A 90 -0.13 -6.81 -1.42
N ALA A 91 -0.80 -7.87 -1.00
CA ALA A 91 -1.58 -7.86 0.24
C ALA A 91 -0.71 -7.61 1.48
N LEU A 92 0.50 -8.19 1.52
CA LEU A 92 1.45 -7.94 2.59
C LEU A 92 2.02 -6.52 2.54
N GLN A 93 2.25 -5.97 1.35
CA GLN A 93 2.64 -4.58 1.17
C GLN A 93 1.57 -3.62 1.70
N ASP A 94 0.29 -3.89 1.42
CA ASP A 94 -0.83 -3.11 1.95
C ASP A 94 -0.93 -3.23 3.48
N GLU A 95 -0.77 -4.43 4.03
CA GLU A 95 -0.70 -4.63 5.49
C GLU A 95 0.46 -3.82 6.11
N ALA A 96 1.59 -3.76 5.41
CA ALA A 96 2.80 -3.14 5.93
C ALA A 96 2.70 -1.62 6.08
N GLN A 97 1.70 -0.97 5.45
CA GLN A 97 1.43 0.45 5.60
C GLN A 97 1.27 0.87 7.07
N ARG A 98 0.79 -0.04 7.95
CA ARG A 98 0.69 0.21 9.39
C ARG A 98 2.05 0.48 10.06
N PHE A 99 3.13 -0.03 9.48
CA PHE A 99 4.51 0.21 9.91
C PHE A 99 5.14 1.40 9.17
N GLY A 100 4.48 1.99 8.18
CA GLY A 100 5.06 2.97 7.26
C GLY A 100 5.41 4.34 7.86
N VAL A 101 5.09 4.60 9.14
CA VAL A 101 5.43 5.86 9.79
C VAL A 101 6.95 5.96 9.98
N LEU A 102 7.54 6.98 9.34
CA LEU A 102 8.96 7.29 9.46
C LEU A 102 9.35 7.53 10.93
N PHE A 103 10.58 7.18 11.28
CA PHE A 103 11.13 7.29 12.64
C PHE A 103 10.48 6.37 13.69
N THR A 104 9.65 5.40 13.28
CA THR A 104 9.25 4.30 14.15
C THR A 104 10.25 3.14 14.06
N PRO A 105 10.42 2.33 15.13
CA PRO A 105 11.32 1.18 15.10
C PRO A 105 11.03 0.21 13.96
N PHE A 106 9.75 0.09 13.57
CA PHE A 106 9.29 -0.90 12.59
C PHE A 106 9.18 -0.37 11.16
N HIS A 107 9.63 0.84 10.85
CA HIS A 107 9.54 1.40 9.49
C HIS A 107 10.14 0.48 8.42
N LYS A 108 11.22 -0.23 8.78
CA LYS A 108 11.90 -1.20 7.92
C LYS A 108 11.05 -2.40 7.54
N CYS A 109 10.04 -2.74 8.31
CA CYS A 109 9.06 -3.77 7.94
C CYS A 109 8.21 -3.34 6.73
N ASN A 110 7.90 -2.04 6.63
CA ASN A 110 7.22 -1.49 5.45
C ASN A 110 8.14 -1.48 4.22
N GLU A 111 9.40 -1.04 4.38
CA GLU A 111 10.38 -1.09 3.29
C GLU A 111 10.61 -2.52 2.78
N ALA A 112 10.77 -3.49 3.68
CA ALA A 112 10.92 -4.90 3.32
C ALA A 112 9.76 -5.41 2.47
N ALA A 113 8.53 -5.05 2.82
CA ALA A 113 7.34 -5.46 2.07
C ALA A 113 7.29 -4.83 0.66
N ILE A 114 7.63 -3.55 0.56
CA ILE A 114 7.71 -2.82 -0.72
C ILE A 114 8.79 -3.43 -1.61
N ASP A 115 9.97 -3.69 -1.05
CA ASP A 115 11.11 -4.27 -1.77
C ASP A 115 10.80 -5.70 -2.24
N ALA A 116 10.19 -6.52 -1.39
CA ALA A 116 9.74 -7.87 -1.75
C ALA A 116 8.74 -7.83 -2.91
N ALA A 117 7.73 -6.96 -2.85
CA ALA A 117 6.76 -6.79 -3.92
C ALA A 117 7.41 -6.27 -5.21
N SER A 118 8.31 -5.29 -5.11
CA SER A 118 9.05 -4.71 -6.24
C SER A 118 9.95 -5.73 -6.92
N SER A 119 10.62 -6.60 -6.15
CA SER A 119 11.43 -7.69 -6.70
C SER A 119 10.57 -8.58 -7.60
N TRP A 120 9.42 -9.04 -7.09
CA TRP A 120 8.52 -9.91 -7.84
C TRP A 120 7.91 -9.24 -9.07
N GLN A 121 7.63 -7.94 -9.00
CA GLN A 121 7.23 -7.16 -10.16
C GLN A 121 8.33 -7.07 -11.22
N GLY A 122 9.58 -6.90 -10.79
CA GLY A 122 10.76 -6.96 -11.67
C GLY A 122 10.85 -8.31 -12.39
N LEU A 123 10.61 -9.41 -11.66
CA LEU A 123 10.56 -10.74 -12.25
C LEU A 123 9.44 -10.91 -13.29
N ILE A 124 8.21 -10.48 -12.96
CA ILE A 124 7.07 -10.53 -13.89
C ILE A 124 7.34 -9.67 -15.13
N GLY A 125 7.99 -8.52 -14.96
CA GLY A 125 8.37 -7.61 -16.04
C GLY A 125 9.61 -8.03 -16.84
N ASN A 126 10.20 -9.20 -16.56
CA ASN A 126 11.49 -9.63 -17.13
C ASN A 126 12.63 -8.61 -16.94
N ASN A 127 12.59 -7.86 -15.85
CA ASN A 127 13.60 -6.88 -15.46
C ASN A 127 14.49 -7.47 -14.36
N ALA A 128 15.50 -8.25 -14.76
CA ALA A 128 16.41 -8.93 -13.83
C ALA A 128 17.11 -7.95 -12.88
N LYS A 129 17.56 -6.79 -13.39
CA LYS A 129 18.20 -5.75 -12.57
C LYS A 129 17.29 -5.25 -11.44
N GLN A 130 16.00 -5.05 -11.73
CA GLN A 130 15.04 -4.65 -10.72
C GLN A 130 14.78 -5.78 -9.72
N PHE A 131 14.65 -7.02 -10.19
CA PHE A 131 14.51 -8.18 -9.32
C PHE A 131 15.68 -8.27 -8.35
N ASP A 132 16.91 -8.31 -8.85
CA ASP A 132 18.12 -8.47 -8.04
C ASP A 132 18.26 -7.31 -7.03
N SER A 133 18.17 -6.07 -7.51
CA SER A 133 18.34 -4.90 -6.65
C SER A 133 17.27 -4.79 -5.58
N ALA A 134 16.01 -5.09 -5.89
CA ALA A 134 14.93 -5.03 -4.91
C ALA A 134 14.98 -6.22 -3.95
N TYR A 135 15.42 -7.40 -4.40
CA TYR A 135 15.61 -8.55 -3.54
C TYR A 135 16.74 -8.32 -2.53
N ASP A 136 17.86 -7.73 -2.96
CA ASP A 136 18.95 -7.33 -2.07
C ASP A 136 18.49 -6.29 -1.03
N SER A 137 17.74 -5.28 -1.47
CA SER A 137 17.14 -4.29 -0.55
C SER A 137 16.18 -4.95 0.45
N TYR A 138 15.36 -5.89 -0.02
CA TYR A 138 14.47 -6.67 0.84
C TYR A 138 15.23 -7.40 1.94
N LEU A 139 16.32 -8.13 1.61
CA LEU A 139 17.11 -8.87 2.60
C LEU A 139 17.67 -7.94 3.69
N LYS A 140 18.10 -6.73 3.29
CA LYS A 140 18.59 -5.74 4.25
C LYS A 140 17.46 -5.20 5.15
N SER A 141 16.36 -4.76 4.54
CA SER A 141 15.21 -4.21 5.27
C SER A 141 14.55 -5.25 6.19
N GLU A 142 14.54 -6.52 5.77
CA GLU A 142 14.07 -7.66 6.55
C GLU A 142 14.89 -7.86 7.82
N ALA A 143 16.22 -7.86 7.70
CA ALA A 143 17.13 -8.00 8.84
C ALA A 143 16.94 -6.83 9.83
N GLU A 144 16.86 -5.60 9.35
CA GLU A 144 16.64 -4.41 10.19
C GLU A 144 15.26 -4.43 10.86
N CYS A 145 14.21 -4.87 10.17
CA CYS A 145 12.88 -5.07 10.77
C CYS A 145 12.89 -6.13 11.86
N ARG A 146 13.58 -7.25 11.63
CA ARG A 146 13.70 -8.36 12.59
C ARG A 146 14.47 -7.93 13.84
N GLU A 147 15.59 -7.26 13.68
CA GLU A 147 16.37 -6.69 14.78
C GLU A 147 15.49 -5.76 15.63
N ALA A 148 14.79 -4.81 15.01
CA ALA A 148 13.88 -3.92 15.73
C ALA A 148 12.75 -4.69 16.46
N ALA A 149 12.23 -5.77 15.88
CA ALA A 149 11.21 -6.62 16.50
C ALA A 149 11.73 -7.48 17.65
N ASP A 150 13.03 -7.79 17.68
CA ASP A 150 13.66 -8.59 18.73
C ASP A 150 14.18 -7.75 19.89
N GLU A 151 14.52 -6.48 19.64
CA GLU A 151 15.01 -5.54 20.65
C GLU A 151 13.93 -4.71 21.37
N SER A 152 12.68 -4.78 20.90
CA SER A 152 11.53 -3.99 21.40
C SER A 152 10.58 -4.78 22.31
#